data_AF-A0A8H7SDL2-F1
#
_entry.id   AF-A0A8H7SDL2-F1
#
_cell.length_a   1.000
_cell.length_b   1.000
_cell.length_c   1.000
_cell.angle_alpha   90.00
_cell.angle_beta   90.00
_cell.angle_gamma   90.00
#
_symmetry.space_group_name_H-M   'P 1'
#
loop_
_entity.id
_entity.type
_entity.pdbx_description
1 polymer ?
#
loop_
_entity_poly.entity_id
_entity_poly.type
_entity_poly.pdbx_seq_one_letter_code
_entity_poly.pdbx_strand_id
1 'polypeptide(L)'
;MATGQEVHAQLQQTNAERQLLELQIEEQRYKRLRTTSTQRRVQPKRKSEIRFTDQIIFAGLKGTLVGRTLSVGNNMELKNWKCKCIAYLCRNVIIDFTNKDQLKLIGVALEKLNSRFQLFVERAERDLTPLSDATKKIENHASAKTCLKKIEAHNYANSNERATKMIYVHILDQIMNKPILFHGSSRKHFSEMSFLVKFWGPVIELFFDANQCCHWRVRSPIINNPLKSALITKVHLNAVLKRIPYLPAAKIKTVVVPMIQIMGLSCVVYGMNIIDKKVYTLQKISSFNYPSTQREVKSGGIKSLLDGFALVE
;
A
#
# COMPACT_ATOMS: atom_id res chain seq x y z
N MET A 1 5.14 49.19 15.50
CA MET A 1 5.74 48.13 14.65
C MET A 1 6.27 47.07 15.59
N ALA A 2 5.79 45.82 15.49
CA ALA A 2 6.28 44.75 16.36
C ALA A 2 7.77 44.54 16.11
N THR A 3 8.55 44.37 17.18
CA THR A 3 9.99 44.09 17.04
C THR A 3 10.18 42.69 16.45
N GLY A 4 11.28 42.46 15.73
CA GLY A 4 11.57 41.13 15.15
C GLY A 4 11.58 40.00 16.18
N GLN A 5 11.87 40.32 17.45
CA GLN A 5 11.81 39.38 18.57
C GLN A 5 10.38 39.00 18.98
N GLU A 6 9.44 39.96 18.99
CA GLU A 6 8.03 39.69 19.30
C GLU A 6 7.41 38.76 18.24
N VAL A 7 7.70 39.01 16.95
CA VAL A 7 7.22 38.16 15.85
C VAL A 7 7.76 36.73 15.98
N HIS A 8 9.03 36.57 16.32
CA HIS A 8 9.64 35.26 16.51
C HIS A 8 9.04 34.49 17.71
N ALA A 9 8.84 35.16 18.84
CA ALA A 9 8.22 34.56 20.03
C ALA A 9 6.78 34.13 19.77
N GLN A 10 6.00 34.97 19.08
CA GLN A 10 4.62 34.66 18.71
C GLN A 10 4.53 33.47 17.75
N LEU A 11 5.48 33.33 16.82
CA LEU A 11 5.56 32.18 15.93
C LEU A 11 5.88 30.88 16.69
N GLN A 12 6.83 30.94 17.64
CA GLN A 12 7.17 29.80 18.47
C GLN A 12 5.98 29.34 19.33
N GLN A 13 5.27 30.30 19.95
CA GLN A 13 4.06 30.00 20.72
C GLN A 13 2.98 29.35 19.84
N THR A 14 2.72 29.94 18.67
CA THR A 14 1.72 29.40 17.71
C THR A 14 2.06 27.97 17.29
N ASN A 15 3.35 27.68 17.04
CA ASN A 15 3.79 26.33 16.68
C ASN A 15 3.62 25.33 17.84
N ALA A 16 3.91 25.74 19.08
CA ALA A 16 3.73 24.91 20.27
C ALA A 16 2.24 24.60 20.52
N GLU A 17 1.37 25.60 20.40
CA GLU A 17 -0.09 25.43 20.53
C GLU A 17 -0.65 24.48 19.46
N ARG A 18 -0.18 24.61 18.22
CA ARG A 18 -0.56 23.70 17.13
C ARG A 18 -0.13 22.26 17.41
N GLN A 19 1.10 22.04 17.88
CA GLN A 19 1.58 20.71 18.26
C GLN A 19 0.76 20.10 19.41
N LEU A 20 0.38 20.91 20.40
CA LEU A 20 -0.46 20.46 21.52
C LEU A 20 -1.87 20.05 21.03
N LEU A 21 -2.47 20.82 20.12
CA LEU A 21 -3.79 20.53 19.58
C LEU A 21 -3.77 19.27 18.70
N GLU A 22 -2.72 19.07 17.90
CA GLU A 22 -2.49 17.83 17.14
C GLU A 22 -2.32 16.63 18.09
N LEU A 23 -1.60 16.78 19.21
CA LEU A 23 -1.48 15.76 20.25
C LEU A 23 -2.85 15.37 20.83
N GLN A 24 -3.71 16.35 21.14
CA GLN A 24 -5.04 16.11 21.70
C GLN A 24 -6.00 15.42 20.71
N ILE A 25 -6.03 15.85 19.45
CA ILE A 25 -6.86 15.23 18.41
C ILE A 25 -6.45 13.76 18.23
N GLU A 26 -5.15 13.48 18.18
CA GLU A 26 -4.64 12.12 18.06
C GLU A 26 -4.98 11.27 19.29
N GLU A 27 -4.86 11.81 20.50
CA GLU A 27 -5.24 11.10 21.74
C GLU A 27 -6.74 10.75 21.72
N GLN A 28 -7.58 11.66 21.25
CA GLN A 28 -9.00 11.38 21.05
C GLN A 28 -9.24 10.30 19.99
N ARG A 29 -8.50 10.32 18.86
CA ARG A 29 -8.58 9.24 17.85
C ARG A 29 -8.20 7.90 18.45
N TYR A 30 -7.13 7.85 19.23
CA TYR A 30 -6.69 6.63 19.90
C TYR A 30 -7.71 6.12 20.93
N LYS A 31 -8.30 7.01 21.73
CA LYS A 31 -9.41 6.69 22.64
C LYS A 31 -10.60 6.10 21.87
N ARG A 32 -10.98 6.69 20.74
CA ARG A 32 -12.06 6.16 19.86
C ARG A 32 -11.73 4.79 19.29
N LEU A 33 -10.48 4.55 18.87
CA LEU A 33 -10.04 3.24 18.40
C LEU A 33 -10.15 2.17 19.50
N ARG A 34 -9.73 2.49 20.73
CA ARG A 34 -9.85 1.59 21.89
C ARG A 34 -11.30 1.30 22.28
N THR A 35 -12.18 2.30 22.28
CA THR A 35 -13.61 2.11 22.63
C THR A 35 -14.38 1.36 21.55
N THR A 36 -14.12 1.64 20.27
CA THR A 36 -14.76 0.92 19.15
C THR A 36 -14.34 -0.56 19.13
N SER A 37 -13.12 -0.86 19.58
CA SER A 37 -12.58 -2.21 19.73
C SER A 37 -13.30 -3.03 20.82
N THR A 38 -13.85 -2.39 21.85
CA THR A 38 -14.49 -3.06 23.01
C THR A 38 -16.01 -3.22 22.88
N GLN A 39 -16.69 -2.42 22.05
CA GLN A 39 -18.13 -2.59 21.82
C GLN A 39 -18.41 -3.86 20.98
N ARG A 40 -19.11 -4.84 21.56
CA ARG A 40 -19.67 -6.01 20.85
C ARG A 40 -20.66 -5.54 19.79
N ARG A 41 -20.22 -5.43 18.53
CA ARG A 41 -21.13 -5.24 17.40
C ARG A 41 -21.94 -6.51 17.15
N VAL A 42 -23.25 -6.43 17.39
CA VAL A 42 -24.24 -7.40 16.92
C VAL A 42 -24.14 -7.47 15.40
N GLN A 43 -23.77 -8.63 14.86
CA GLN A 43 -23.62 -8.80 13.42
C GLN A 43 -25.02 -8.89 12.78
N PRO A 44 -25.34 -8.04 11.78
CA PRO A 44 -26.60 -8.17 11.06
C PRO A 44 -26.61 -9.48 10.25
N LYS A 45 -27.76 -10.19 10.28
CA LYS A 45 -27.99 -11.42 9.51
C LYS A 45 -27.75 -11.15 8.01
N ARG A 46 -26.86 -11.94 7.38
CA ARG A 46 -26.55 -11.86 5.94
C ARG A 46 -27.77 -12.22 5.09
N LYS A 47 -28.07 -11.42 4.06
CA LYS A 47 -28.97 -11.77 2.95
C LYS A 47 -28.20 -12.55 1.87
N SER A 48 -28.91 -13.42 1.14
CA SER A 48 -28.42 -14.38 0.14
C SER A 48 -27.84 -13.75 -1.13
N GLU A 49 -26.95 -14.49 -1.79
CA GLU A 49 -26.24 -14.12 -3.02
C GLU A 49 -27.17 -13.88 -4.23
N ILE A 50 -26.86 -12.84 -5.00
CA ILE A 50 -27.44 -12.57 -6.33
C ILE A 50 -26.40 -12.99 -7.37
N ARG A 51 -26.78 -13.87 -8.29
CA ARG A 51 -25.96 -14.28 -9.45
C ARG A 51 -26.35 -13.44 -10.67
N PHE A 52 -25.36 -12.90 -11.38
CA PHE A 52 -25.54 -12.26 -12.69
C PHE A 52 -24.89 -13.13 -13.77
N THR A 53 -25.62 -13.36 -14.86
CA THR A 53 -25.14 -14.05 -16.07
C THR A 53 -25.36 -13.14 -17.27
N ASP A 54 -24.33 -12.39 -17.65
CA ASP A 54 -24.37 -11.57 -18.86
C ASP A 54 -23.90 -12.40 -20.06
N GLN A 55 -24.83 -12.72 -20.96
CA GLN A 55 -24.53 -13.13 -22.33
C GLN A 55 -25.22 -12.16 -23.29
N ILE A 56 -24.46 -11.55 -24.20
CA ILE A 56 -24.98 -10.72 -25.30
C ILE A 56 -24.67 -11.46 -26.61
N ILE A 57 -25.69 -11.66 -27.45
CA ILE A 57 -25.57 -12.26 -28.79
C ILE A 57 -25.76 -11.14 -29.81
N PHE A 58 -24.76 -10.88 -30.65
CA PHE A 58 -24.82 -9.87 -31.71
C PHE A 58 -24.56 -10.51 -33.08
N ALA A 59 -25.49 -10.35 -34.02
CA ALA A 59 -25.37 -10.59 -35.47
C ALA A 59 -24.59 -11.86 -35.90
N GLY A 60 -25.01 -13.05 -35.47
CA GLY A 60 -24.49 -14.33 -35.99
C GLY A 60 -23.05 -14.68 -35.57
N LEU A 61 -22.38 -13.82 -34.81
CA LEU A 61 -21.05 -14.07 -34.28
C LEU A 61 -21.18 -14.62 -32.84
N LYS A 62 -21.06 -15.94 -32.70
CA LYS A 62 -20.88 -16.57 -31.37
C LYS A 62 -19.54 -16.12 -30.77
N GLY A 63 -19.59 -15.56 -29.56
CA GLY A 63 -18.41 -15.16 -28.78
C GLY A 63 -18.61 -13.83 -28.04
N THR A 64 -17.76 -13.54 -27.06
CA THR A 64 -17.77 -12.23 -26.39
C THR A 64 -17.14 -11.18 -27.32
N LEU A 65 -17.63 -9.94 -27.26
CA LEU A 65 -17.08 -8.79 -28.02
C LEU A 65 -15.55 -8.70 -27.86
N VAL A 66 -15.07 -8.91 -26.63
CA VAL A 66 -13.64 -8.94 -26.27
C VAL A 66 -12.87 -10.02 -27.04
N GLY A 67 -13.41 -11.22 -27.19
CA GLY A 67 -12.74 -12.33 -27.88
C GLY A 67 -12.48 -12.06 -29.37
N ARG A 68 -13.35 -11.31 -30.03
CA ARG A 68 -13.22 -11.01 -31.48
C ARG A 68 -12.35 -9.79 -31.77
N THR A 69 -12.37 -8.76 -30.93
CA THR A 69 -11.43 -7.63 -31.07
C THR A 69 -9.97 -8.08 -30.95
N LEU A 70 -9.71 -9.10 -30.12
CA LEU A 70 -8.40 -9.73 -29.99
C LEU A 70 -7.96 -10.51 -31.25
N SER A 71 -8.88 -11.19 -31.95
CA SER A 71 -8.52 -11.99 -33.14
C SER A 71 -8.14 -11.13 -34.35
N VAL A 72 -8.84 -10.01 -34.56
CA VAL A 72 -8.52 -9.07 -35.65
C VAL A 72 -7.16 -8.41 -35.42
N GLY A 73 -6.83 -8.12 -34.17
CA GLY A 73 -5.52 -7.59 -33.81
C GLY A 73 -4.38 -8.53 -34.20
N ASN A 74 -4.54 -9.85 -34.02
CA ASN A 74 -3.49 -10.86 -34.19
C ASN A 74 -2.97 -11.05 -35.62
N ASN A 75 -3.73 -10.66 -36.65
CA ASN A 75 -3.41 -10.96 -38.06
C ASN A 75 -2.65 -9.84 -38.81
N MET A 76 -2.21 -8.78 -38.12
CA MET A 76 -1.40 -7.74 -38.75
C MET A 76 0.11 -8.02 -38.58
N GLU A 77 0.81 -8.21 -39.70
CA GLU A 77 2.27 -8.20 -39.74
C GLU A 77 2.82 -6.79 -39.46
N LEU A 78 3.59 -6.65 -38.38
CA LEU A 78 4.16 -5.37 -37.97
C LEU A 78 5.68 -5.42 -38.14
N LYS A 79 6.19 -4.64 -39.11
CA LYS A 79 7.60 -4.67 -39.51
C LYS A 79 8.55 -3.92 -38.56
N ASN A 80 8.04 -3.03 -37.70
CA ASN A 80 8.86 -2.19 -36.80
C ASN A 80 8.60 -2.53 -35.31
N TRP A 81 9.66 -2.62 -34.50
CA TRP A 81 9.58 -2.92 -33.06
C TRP A 81 8.70 -1.92 -32.28
N LYS A 82 8.74 -0.63 -32.64
CA LYS A 82 7.84 0.38 -32.05
C LYS A 82 6.38 0.07 -32.39
N CYS A 83 6.09 -0.34 -33.62
CA CYS A 83 4.74 -0.71 -34.05
C CYS A 83 4.26 -2.01 -33.39
N LYS A 84 5.15 -2.98 -33.14
CA LYS A 84 4.85 -4.18 -32.34
C LYS A 84 4.43 -3.80 -30.93
N CYS A 85 5.24 -3.00 -30.22
CA CYS A 85 4.90 -2.53 -28.87
C CYS A 85 3.59 -1.73 -28.86
N ILE A 86 3.35 -0.85 -29.85
CA ILE A 86 2.11 -0.08 -29.98
C ILE A 86 0.91 -0.99 -30.25
N ALA A 87 1.02 -2.01 -31.10
CA ALA A 87 -0.06 -2.93 -31.35
C ALA A 87 -0.40 -3.79 -30.13
N TYR A 88 0.60 -4.18 -29.32
CA TYR A 88 0.36 -4.84 -28.03
C TYR A 88 -0.34 -3.90 -27.04
N LEU A 89 0.04 -2.61 -27.02
CA LEU A 89 -0.67 -1.57 -26.24
C LEU A 89 -2.12 -1.36 -26.71
N CYS A 90 -2.36 -1.36 -28.03
CA CYS A 90 -3.71 -1.24 -28.61
C CYS A 90 -4.59 -2.48 -28.36
N ARG A 91 -4.00 -3.64 -28.07
CA ARG A 91 -4.73 -4.86 -27.64
C ARG A 91 -5.06 -4.88 -26.14
N ASN A 92 -4.82 -3.80 -25.40
CA ASN A 92 -4.87 -3.75 -23.92
C ASN A 92 -3.97 -4.80 -23.25
N VAL A 93 -2.98 -5.34 -23.96
CA VAL A 93 -2.03 -6.29 -23.39
C VAL A 93 -0.90 -5.46 -22.79
N ILE A 94 -0.95 -5.28 -21.47
CA ILE A 94 0.26 -4.92 -20.73
C ILE A 94 1.31 -5.98 -21.07
N ILE A 95 2.45 -5.53 -21.60
CA ILE A 95 3.61 -6.40 -21.79
C ILE A 95 4.12 -6.75 -20.40
N ASP A 96 3.91 -8.00 -20.01
CA ASP A 96 4.41 -8.56 -18.77
C ASP A 96 5.84 -9.03 -18.99
N PHE A 97 6.81 -8.21 -18.57
CA PHE A 97 8.23 -8.57 -18.64
C PHE A 97 8.60 -9.74 -17.73
N THR A 98 7.71 -10.25 -16.87
CA THR A 98 7.94 -11.50 -16.14
C THR A 98 7.59 -12.74 -16.98
N ASN A 99 6.81 -12.56 -18.05
CA ASN A 99 6.44 -13.63 -18.96
C ASN A 99 7.56 -13.86 -20.01
N LYS A 100 8.23 -15.02 -19.90
CA LYS A 100 9.34 -15.39 -20.79
C LYS A 100 8.95 -15.45 -22.27
N ASP A 101 7.72 -15.84 -22.59
CA ASP A 101 7.26 -15.94 -23.98
C ASP A 101 7.03 -14.56 -24.58
N GLN A 102 6.50 -13.61 -23.80
CA GLN A 102 6.39 -12.22 -24.21
C GLN A 102 7.77 -11.56 -24.37
N LEU A 103 8.74 -11.86 -23.50
CA LEU A 103 10.12 -11.39 -23.63
C LEU A 103 10.79 -11.91 -24.91
N LYS A 104 10.63 -13.21 -25.21
CA LYS A 104 11.16 -13.82 -26.45
C LYS A 104 10.62 -13.12 -27.69
N LEU A 105 9.34 -12.76 -27.71
CA LEU A 105 8.72 -12.03 -28.82
C LEU A 105 9.30 -10.63 -29.04
N ILE A 106 9.83 -9.99 -27.99
CA ILE A 106 10.41 -8.65 -28.04
C ILE A 106 11.91 -8.71 -28.39
N GLY A 107 12.55 -9.87 -28.23
CA GLY A 107 13.98 -10.06 -28.55
C GLY A 107 14.91 -9.31 -27.60
N VAL A 108 14.48 -9.05 -26.37
CA VAL A 108 15.28 -8.33 -25.36
C VAL A 108 15.48 -9.21 -24.13
N ALA A 109 16.74 -9.37 -23.72
CA ALA A 109 17.07 -10.06 -22.47
C ALA A 109 16.56 -9.27 -21.26
N LEU A 110 15.92 -9.96 -20.31
CA LEU A 110 15.35 -9.37 -19.09
C LEU A 110 16.40 -8.62 -18.26
N GLU A 111 17.63 -9.13 -18.19
CA GLU A 111 18.76 -8.49 -17.48
C GLU A 111 19.09 -7.10 -18.02
N LYS A 112 18.99 -6.91 -19.33
CA LYS A 112 19.24 -5.62 -19.99
C LYS A 112 18.10 -4.62 -19.72
N LEU A 113 16.87 -5.10 -19.53
CA LEU A 113 15.75 -4.27 -19.11
C LEU A 113 15.86 -3.88 -17.63
N ASN A 114 16.17 -4.85 -16.77
CA ASN A 114 16.30 -4.61 -15.34
C ASN A 114 17.41 -3.60 -15.03
N SER A 115 18.60 -3.76 -15.60
CA SER A 115 19.71 -2.81 -15.38
C SER A 115 19.41 -1.39 -15.91
N ARG A 116 18.64 -1.28 -17.00
CA ARG A 116 18.30 0.02 -17.60
C ARG A 116 17.17 0.76 -16.88
N PHE A 117 16.25 0.02 -16.26
CA PHE A 117 15.02 0.59 -15.71
C PHE A 117 14.88 0.38 -14.21
N GLN A 118 15.89 -0.14 -13.51
CA GLN A 118 15.83 -0.38 -12.08
C GLN A 118 15.40 0.88 -11.33
N LEU A 119 14.27 0.78 -10.62
CA LEU A 119 13.82 1.85 -9.75
C LEU A 119 14.68 1.87 -8.50
N PHE A 120 15.41 2.96 -8.30
CA PHE A 120 16.04 3.28 -7.04
C PHE A 120 15.03 4.00 -6.17
N VAL A 121 14.58 3.34 -5.12
CA VAL A 121 13.79 3.97 -4.05
C VAL A 121 14.75 4.19 -2.90
N GLU A 122 15.06 5.46 -2.65
CA GLU A 122 15.82 5.85 -1.47
C GLU A 122 15.00 5.51 -0.23
N ARG A 123 15.56 4.72 0.67
CA ARG A 123 14.86 4.31 1.88
C ARG A 123 15.15 5.34 2.95
N ALA A 124 14.12 5.95 3.51
CA ALA A 124 14.26 6.67 4.76
C ALA A 124 14.69 5.66 5.84
N GLU A 125 15.94 5.78 6.30
CA GLU A 125 16.45 4.93 7.36
C GLU A 125 15.77 5.32 8.67
N ARG A 126 14.98 4.40 9.22
CA ARG A 126 14.32 4.59 10.52
C ARG A 126 15.01 3.67 11.51
N ASP A 127 15.50 4.21 12.63
CA ASP A 127 16.02 3.36 13.70
C ASP A 127 14.86 2.69 14.45
N LEU A 128 14.44 1.54 13.92
CA LEU A 128 13.41 0.69 14.52
C LEU A 128 14.01 -0.39 15.43
N THR A 129 15.32 -0.35 15.66
CA THR A 129 16.06 -1.39 16.39
C THR A 129 15.55 -1.54 17.82
N PRO A 130 15.37 -0.47 18.61
CA PRO A 130 14.89 -0.60 20.00
C PRO A 130 13.50 -1.23 20.09
N LEU A 131 12.59 -0.84 19.20
CA LEU A 131 11.22 -1.36 19.16
C LEU A 131 11.18 -2.81 18.67
N SER A 132 11.94 -3.13 17.62
CA SER A 132 12.01 -4.49 17.09
C SER A 132 12.67 -5.45 18.05
N ASP A 133 13.66 -5.02 18.82
CA ASP A 133 14.33 -5.89 19.80
C ASP A 133 13.45 -6.12 21.05
N ALA A 134 12.63 -5.15 21.41
CA ALA A 134 11.64 -5.31 22.46
C ALA A 134 10.59 -6.39 22.09
N THR A 135 10.14 -6.45 20.83
CA THR A 135 9.12 -7.43 20.40
C THR A 135 9.66 -8.86 20.28
N LYS A 136 10.95 -9.04 19.95
CA LYS A 136 11.61 -10.37 19.93
C LYS A 136 11.57 -11.06 21.29
N LYS A 137 11.57 -10.30 22.39
CA LYS A 137 11.58 -10.81 23.79
C LYS A 137 10.20 -11.22 24.32
N ILE A 138 9.15 -11.14 23.50
CA ILE A 138 7.81 -11.54 23.93
C ILE A 138 7.73 -13.07 23.91
N GLU A 139 7.52 -13.70 25.05
CA GLU A 139 7.33 -15.15 25.17
C GLU A 139 5.89 -15.49 25.54
N ASN A 140 5.36 -14.76 26.51
CA ASN A 140 4.05 -14.94 27.12
C ASN A 140 3.32 -13.60 27.33
N HIS A 141 2.09 -13.64 27.85
CA HIS A 141 1.28 -12.44 28.08
C HIS A 141 1.93 -11.41 29.03
N ALA A 142 2.64 -11.86 30.08
CA ALA A 142 3.32 -10.96 31.01
C ALA A 142 4.48 -10.20 30.35
N SER A 143 5.29 -10.90 29.53
CA SER A 143 6.35 -10.29 28.74
C SER A 143 5.81 -9.34 27.67
N ALA A 144 4.66 -9.65 27.05
CA ALA A 144 3.97 -8.75 26.11
C ALA A 144 3.54 -7.44 26.80
N LYS A 145 2.94 -7.54 28.00
CA LYS A 145 2.55 -6.37 28.81
C LYS A 145 3.74 -5.49 29.19
N THR A 146 4.87 -6.12 29.55
CA THR A 146 6.10 -5.40 29.86
C THR A 146 6.67 -4.72 28.61
N CYS A 147 6.66 -5.41 27.47
CA CYS A 147 7.06 -4.85 26.18
C CYS A 147 6.20 -3.64 25.79
N LEU A 148 4.87 -3.75 25.89
CA LEU A 148 3.94 -2.66 25.62
C LEU A 148 4.25 -1.42 26.46
N LYS A 149 4.43 -1.57 27.78
CA LYS A 149 4.81 -0.46 28.66
C LYS A 149 6.13 0.19 28.27
N LYS A 150 7.13 -0.60 27.86
CA LYS A 150 8.43 -0.07 27.39
C LYS A 150 8.27 0.74 26.10
N ILE A 151 7.47 0.26 25.16
CA ILE A 151 7.19 0.98 23.91
C ILE A 151 6.38 2.25 24.20
N GLU A 152 5.38 2.20 25.07
CA GLU A 152 4.59 3.37 25.50
C GLU A 152 5.47 4.43 26.17
N ALA A 153 6.50 4.04 26.92
CA ALA A 153 7.46 4.94 27.55
C ALA A 153 8.56 5.45 26.60
N HIS A 154 8.68 4.91 25.39
CA HIS A 154 9.72 5.34 24.44
C HIS A 154 9.45 6.76 23.94
N ASN A 155 10.42 7.66 24.10
CA ASN A 155 10.37 9.01 23.55
C ASN A 155 10.66 8.98 22.05
N TYR A 156 10.01 9.84 21.28
CA TYR A 156 10.20 9.98 19.84
C TYR A 156 10.69 11.39 19.52
N ALA A 157 11.53 11.52 18.49
CA ALA A 157 12.10 12.79 18.07
C ALA A 157 11.21 13.52 17.04
N ASN A 158 10.44 12.78 16.24
CA ASN A 158 9.65 13.33 15.13
C ASN A 158 8.29 12.61 14.97
N SER A 159 7.44 13.16 14.09
CA SER A 159 6.11 12.62 13.78
C SER A 159 6.14 11.20 13.22
N ASN A 160 7.17 10.85 12.45
CA ASN A 160 7.27 9.54 11.79
C ASN A 160 7.62 8.44 12.80
N GLU A 161 8.52 8.72 13.74
CA GLU A 161 8.81 7.86 14.88
C GLU A 161 7.59 7.71 15.80
N ARG A 162 6.84 8.81 16.02
CA ARG A 162 5.58 8.76 16.77
C ARG A 162 4.57 7.83 16.11
N ALA A 163 4.31 8.00 14.81
CA ALA A 163 3.39 7.14 14.06
C ALA A 163 3.82 5.67 14.13
N THR A 164 5.12 5.43 13.97
CA THR A 164 5.70 4.09 14.09
C THR A 164 5.47 3.49 15.47
N LYS A 165 5.75 4.24 16.56
CA LYS A 165 5.45 3.83 17.93
C LYS A 165 3.98 3.48 18.09
N MET A 166 3.06 4.32 17.60
CA MET A 166 1.62 4.08 17.71
C MET A 166 1.18 2.80 17.01
N ILE A 167 1.80 2.46 15.88
CA ILE A 167 1.57 1.18 15.17
C ILE A 167 2.03 -0.01 16.04
N TYR A 168 3.23 0.06 16.63
CA TYR A 168 3.69 -0.99 17.55
C TYR A 168 2.76 -1.15 18.75
N VAL A 169 2.37 -0.04 19.40
CA VAL A 169 1.43 -0.05 20.54
C VAL A 169 0.10 -0.68 20.11
N HIS A 170 -0.48 -0.30 18.98
CA HIS A 170 -1.74 -0.86 18.49
C HIS A 170 -1.63 -2.38 18.25
N ILE A 171 -0.60 -2.83 17.54
CA ILE A 171 -0.43 -4.27 17.24
C ILE A 171 -0.25 -5.07 18.54
N LEU A 172 0.60 -4.61 19.47
CA LEU A 172 0.80 -5.28 20.74
C LEU A 172 -0.45 -5.28 21.63
N ASP A 173 -1.19 -4.18 21.67
CA ASP A 173 -2.47 -4.08 22.38
C ASP A 173 -3.46 -5.11 21.85
N GLN A 174 -3.56 -5.28 20.53
CA GLN A 174 -4.42 -6.30 19.96
C GLN A 174 -3.94 -7.73 20.26
N ILE A 175 -2.63 -8.00 20.30
CA ILE A 175 -2.10 -9.32 20.69
C ILE A 175 -2.51 -9.66 22.12
N MET A 176 -2.41 -8.68 23.03
CA MET A 176 -2.72 -8.87 24.45
C MET A 176 -4.22 -9.01 24.69
N ASN A 177 -5.02 -8.11 24.12
CA ASN A 177 -6.45 -8.04 24.41
C ASN A 177 -7.30 -8.95 23.53
N LYS A 178 -6.77 -9.39 22.37
CA LYS A 178 -7.47 -10.26 21.41
C LYS A 178 -6.55 -11.35 20.87
N PRO A 179 -5.98 -12.21 21.73
CA PRO A 179 -5.02 -13.23 21.32
C PRO A 179 -5.58 -14.21 20.28
N ILE A 180 -6.91 -14.42 20.28
CA ILE A 180 -7.58 -15.25 19.28
C ILE A 180 -7.31 -14.76 17.85
N LEU A 181 -7.12 -13.46 17.60
CA LEU A 181 -6.83 -12.93 16.26
C LEU A 181 -5.44 -13.35 15.75
N PHE A 182 -4.51 -13.69 16.64
CA PHE A 182 -3.14 -14.08 16.30
C PHE A 182 -2.86 -15.57 16.44
N HIS A 183 -3.91 -16.36 16.64
CA HIS A 183 -3.80 -17.81 16.65
C HIS A 183 -3.93 -18.35 15.23
N GLY A 184 -3.06 -19.28 14.81
CA GLY A 184 -3.08 -19.81 13.44
C GLY A 184 -4.43 -20.43 13.04
N SER A 185 -5.20 -20.95 14.00
CA SER A 185 -6.54 -21.49 13.77
C SER A 185 -7.61 -20.43 13.47
N SER A 186 -7.47 -19.20 13.97
CA SER A 186 -8.49 -18.17 13.77
C SER A 186 -8.56 -17.63 12.35
N ARG A 187 -7.50 -17.84 11.55
CA ARG A 187 -7.51 -17.58 10.11
C ARG A 187 -8.64 -18.29 9.38
N LYS A 188 -9.13 -19.42 9.91
CA LYS A 188 -10.29 -20.15 9.34
C LYS A 188 -11.64 -19.52 9.69
N HIS A 189 -11.71 -18.72 10.76
CA HIS A 189 -12.96 -18.14 11.29
C HIS A 189 -13.21 -16.71 10.81
N PHE A 190 -12.19 -16.00 10.36
CA PHE A 190 -12.31 -14.66 9.83
C PHE A 190 -12.02 -14.65 8.33
N SER A 191 -12.87 -13.98 7.54
CA SER A 191 -12.47 -13.68 6.17
C SER A 191 -11.25 -12.77 6.18
N GLU A 192 -10.35 -12.94 5.21
CA GLU A 192 -9.17 -12.09 5.05
C GLU A 192 -9.54 -10.60 5.07
N MET A 193 -10.66 -10.26 4.42
CA MET A 193 -11.17 -8.89 4.40
C MET A 193 -11.58 -8.38 5.78
N SER A 194 -12.19 -9.23 6.62
CA SER A 194 -12.53 -8.85 7.99
C SER A 194 -11.27 -8.60 8.81
N PHE A 195 -10.23 -9.41 8.60
CA PHE A 195 -8.94 -9.22 9.26
C PHE A 195 -8.31 -7.90 8.83
N LEU A 196 -8.16 -7.66 7.52
CA LEU A 196 -7.63 -6.41 6.99
C LEU A 196 -8.38 -5.18 7.52
N VAL A 197 -9.70 -5.13 7.38
CA VAL A 197 -10.47 -3.93 7.72
C VAL A 197 -10.51 -3.69 9.22
N LYS A 198 -10.78 -4.73 10.03
CA LYS A 198 -10.98 -4.55 11.48
C LYS A 198 -9.67 -4.45 12.24
N PHE A 199 -8.63 -5.12 11.77
CA PHE A 199 -7.36 -5.21 12.47
C PHE A 199 -6.34 -4.23 11.91
N TRP A 200 -6.13 -4.26 10.59
CA TRP A 200 -5.09 -3.48 9.91
C TRP A 200 -5.55 -2.10 9.45
N GLY A 201 -6.86 -1.86 9.31
CA GLY A 201 -7.43 -0.56 8.97
C GLY A 201 -6.83 0.58 9.80
N PRO A 202 -6.84 0.51 11.14
CA PRO A 202 -6.22 1.53 11.98
C PRO A 202 -4.72 1.71 11.75
N VAL A 203 -3.97 0.64 11.46
CA VAL A 203 -2.53 0.73 11.18
C VAL A 203 -2.27 1.46 9.87
N ILE A 204 -3.07 1.15 8.84
CA ILE A 204 -3.00 1.80 7.54
C ILE A 204 -3.36 3.29 7.68
N GLU A 205 -4.43 3.61 8.41
CA GLU A 205 -4.86 5.00 8.67
C GLU A 205 -3.85 5.79 9.51
N LEU A 206 -3.14 5.14 10.45
CA LEU A 206 -2.09 5.78 11.24
C LEU A 206 -0.83 6.04 10.42
N PHE A 207 -0.52 5.18 9.44
CA PHE A 207 0.68 5.32 8.62
C PHE A 207 0.48 6.33 7.49
N PHE A 208 -0.62 6.21 6.76
CA PHE A 208 -0.94 7.08 5.65
C PHE A 208 -1.90 8.15 6.15
N ASP A 209 -1.40 9.36 6.38
CA ASP A 209 -2.18 10.51 6.88
C ASP A 209 -3.60 10.52 6.31
N ALA A 210 -4.60 10.59 7.18
CA ALA A 210 -6.02 10.62 6.82
C ALA A 210 -6.35 11.74 5.80
N ASN A 211 -5.56 12.83 5.80
CA ASN A 211 -5.73 13.94 4.87
C ASN A 211 -5.09 13.68 3.50
N GLN A 212 -4.03 12.87 3.45
CA GLN A 212 -3.41 12.40 2.21
C GLN A 212 -4.10 11.13 1.70
N CYS A 213 -5.43 11.26 1.59
CA CYS A 213 -6.37 10.51 0.78
C CYS A 213 -5.81 9.31 -0.01
N CYS A 214 -5.38 8.27 0.70
CA CYS A 214 -5.46 6.93 0.17
C CYS A 214 -6.95 6.66 -0.01
N HIS A 215 -7.41 6.62 -1.26
CA HIS A 215 -8.76 6.17 -1.61
C HIS A 215 -8.87 4.65 -1.33
N TRP A 216 -8.69 4.22 -0.09
CA TRP A 216 -8.99 2.87 0.40
C TRP A 216 -10.49 2.65 0.49
N ARG A 217 -11.24 2.95 -0.59
CA ARG A 217 -12.58 2.39 -0.73
C ARG A 217 -12.44 0.90 -1.00
N VAL A 218 -12.35 0.15 0.10
CA VAL A 218 -12.55 -1.28 0.36
C VAL A 218 -13.77 -1.91 -0.35
N ARG A 219 -14.52 -1.13 -1.13
CA ARG A 219 -15.83 -1.50 -1.68
C ARG A 219 -15.80 -2.25 -3.00
N SER A 220 -14.65 -2.72 -3.50
CA SER A 220 -14.76 -3.63 -4.64
C SER A 220 -13.68 -4.72 -4.72
N PRO A 221 -14.05 -5.92 -5.21
CA PRO A 221 -13.12 -7.00 -5.60
C PRO A 221 -12.18 -6.62 -6.76
N ILE A 222 -12.05 -5.32 -7.07
CA ILE A 222 -11.20 -4.76 -8.12
C ILE A 222 -9.71 -4.83 -7.76
N ILE A 223 -9.36 -4.91 -6.46
CA ILE A 223 -7.97 -4.86 -5.98
C ILE A 223 -7.18 -6.14 -6.29
N ASN A 224 -7.87 -7.26 -6.58
CA ASN A 224 -7.20 -8.50 -6.97
C ASN A 224 -6.71 -8.52 -8.42
N ASN A 225 -7.02 -7.49 -9.23
CA ASN A 225 -6.55 -7.43 -10.61
C ASN A 225 -5.40 -6.42 -10.75
N PRO A 226 -4.15 -6.88 -10.93
CA PRO A 226 -2.98 -6.02 -11.09
C PRO A 226 -3.15 -4.98 -12.22
N LEU A 227 -3.89 -5.31 -13.29
CA LEU A 227 -4.16 -4.41 -14.41
C LEU A 227 -4.99 -3.20 -13.96
N LYS A 228 -6.03 -3.41 -13.14
CA LYS A 228 -6.88 -2.32 -12.67
C LYS A 228 -6.10 -1.39 -11.75
N SER A 229 -5.30 -1.95 -10.85
CA SER A 229 -4.41 -1.19 -9.97
C SER A 229 -3.37 -0.40 -10.78
N ALA A 230 -2.76 -1.01 -11.80
CA ALA A 230 -1.84 -0.33 -12.71
C ALA A 230 -2.50 0.85 -13.45
N LEU A 231 -3.71 0.68 -13.95
CA LEU A 231 -4.45 1.74 -14.64
C LEU A 231 -4.78 2.92 -13.71
N ILE A 232 -5.19 2.65 -12.47
CA ILE A 232 -5.44 3.67 -11.46
C ILE A 232 -4.14 4.44 -11.16
N THR A 233 -3.04 3.74 -10.92
CA THR A 233 -1.74 4.34 -10.64
C THR A 233 -1.24 5.19 -11.81
N LYS A 234 -1.48 4.76 -13.06
CA LYS A 234 -1.22 5.56 -14.25
C LYS A 234 -2.01 6.87 -14.25
N VAL A 235 -3.28 6.84 -13.89
CA VAL A 235 -4.11 8.06 -13.80
C VAL A 235 -3.54 9.01 -12.74
N HIS A 236 -3.17 8.48 -11.56
CA HIS A 236 -2.55 9.28 -10.50
C HIS A 236 -1.20 9.87 -10.91
N LEU A 237 -0.32 9.09 -11.52
CA LEU A 237 0.96 9.57 -12.04
C LEU A 237 0.78 10.71 -13.05
N ASN A 238 -0.16 10.57 -13.97
CA ASN A 238 -0.48 11.65 -14.92
C ASN A 238 -1.03 12.89 -14.21
N ALA A 239 -1.85 12.73 -13.17
CA ALA A 239 -2.36 13.85 -12.39
C ALA A 239 -1.26 14.57 -11.60
N VAL A 240 -0.33 13.81 -11.00
CA VAL A 240 0.84 14.35 -10.29
C VAL A 240 1.72 15.14 -11.26
N LEU A 241 2.07 14.57 -12.41
CA LEU A 241 2.90 15.25 -13.42
C LEU A 241 2.26 16.54 -13.94
N LYS A 242 0.93 16.58 -14.09
CA LYS A 242 0.20 17.80 -14.47
C LYS A 242 0.26 18.91 -13.41
N ARG A 243 0.41 18.55 -12.13
CA ARG A 243 0.50 19.50 -11.01
C ARG A 243 1.90 20.08 -10.82
N ILE A 244 2.91 19.53 -11.49
CA ILE A 244 4.31 19.97 -11.40
C ILE A 244 4.71 20.57 -12.76
N PRO A 245 4.25 21.79 -13.10
CA PRO A 245 4.36 22.35 -14.45
C PRO A 245 5.80 22.58 -14.92
N TYR A 246 6.76 22.70 -13.99
CA TYR A 246 8.16 23.03 -14.29
C TYR A 246 9.12 21.84 -14.15
N LEU A 247 8.62 20.60 -14.17
CA LEU A 247 9.48 19.43 -14.08
C LEU A 247 10.26 19.23 -15.40
N PRO A 248 11.61 19.29 -15.40
CA PRO A 248 12.38 19.07 -16.63
C PRO A 248 12.12 17.68 -17.21
N ALA A 249 12.11 17.56 -18.55
CA ALA A 249 11.82 16.29 -19.23
C ALA A 249 12.74 15.13 -18.78
N ALA A 250 14.00 15.43 -18.43
CA ALA A 250 14.94 14.44 -17.91
C ALA A 250 14.53 13.90 -16.52
N LYS A 251 13.88 14.71 -15.68
CA LYS A 251 13.44 14.35 -14.33
C LYS A 251 12.08 13.65 -14.32
N ILE A 252 11.30 13.71 -15.40
CA ILE A 252 10.03 12.95 -15.49
C ILE A 252 10.27 11.45 -15.30
N LYS A 253 11.39 10.92 -15.80
CA LYS A 253 11.70 9.48 -15.71
C LYS A 253 12.06 9.01 -14.30
N THR A 254 12.48 9.94 -13.44
CA THR A 254 12.81 9.67 -12.04
C THR A 254 11.60 9.77 -11.13
N VAL A 255 10.45 10.27 -11.62
CA VAL A 255 9.21 10.29 -10.84
C VAL A 255 8.63 8.89 -10.79
N VAL A 256 8.60 8.33 -9.58
CA VAL A 256 7.98 7.05 -9.26
C VAL A 256 6.72 7.34 -8.46
N VAL A 257 5.60 6.78 -8.87
CA VAL A 257 4.40 6.73 -8.05
C VAL A 257 4.29 5.34 -7.45
N PRO A 258 4.46 5.20 -6.13
CA PRO A 258 4.31 3.92 -5.46
C PRO A 258 2.83 3.52 -5.38
N MET A 259 2.58 2.22 -5.34
CA MET A 259 1.26 1.61 -5.20
C MET A 259 1.37 0.35 -4.35
N ILE A 260 0.54 0.24 -3.32
CA ILE A 260 0.42 -1.00 -2.52
C ILE A 260 -0.76 -1.80 -3.04
N GLN A 261 -0.49 -3.03 -3.47
CA GLN A 261 -1.52 -4.03 -3.71
C GLN A 261 -1.62 -4.95 -2.49
N ILE A 262 -2.79 -4.94 -1.85
CA ILE A 262 -3.08 -5.83 -0.71
C ILE A 262 -3.87 -7.03 -1.24
N MET A 263 -3.29 -8.22 -1.13
CA MET A 263 -3.87 -9.51 -1.52
C MET A 263 -3.96 -10.41 -0.29
N GLY A 264 -5.10 -10.37 0.39
CA GLY A 264 -5.24 -11.01 1.69
C GLY A 264 -4.27 -10.41 2.70
N LEU A 265 -3.45 -11.24 3.34
CA LEU A 265 -2.41 -10.76 4.28
C LEU A 265 -1.09 -10.41 3.60
N SER A 266 -0.97 -10.63 2.29
CA SER A 266 0.22 -10.29 1.54
C SER A 266 0.08 -8.90 0.92
N CYS A 267 1.17 -8.15 0.95
CA CYS A 267 1.28 -6.84 0.36
C CYS A 267 2.40 -6.84 -0.67
N VAL A 268 2.13 -6.25 -1.82
CA VAL A 268 3.13 -6.05 -2.86
C VAL A 268 3.18 -4.56 -3.16
N VAL A 269 4.35 -3.96 -2.97
CA VAL A 269 4.61 -2.58 -3.34
C VAL A 269 5.11 -2.58 -4.77
N TYR A 270 4.42 -1.84 -5.63
CA TYR A 270 4.85 -1.56 -6.99
C TYR A 270 5.23 -0.10 -7.12
N GLY A 271 6.17 0.19 -8.02
CA GLY A 271 6.49 1.53 -8.47
C GLY A 271 6.08 1.67 -9.93
N MET A 272 5.40 2.77 -10.26
CA MET A 272 5.13 3.15 -11.64
C MET A 272 5.89 4.40 -12.03
N ASN A 273 6.59 4.37 -13.15
CA ASN A 273 7.27 5.53 -13.72
C ASN A 273 7.12 5.58 -15.25
N ILE A 274 7.45 6.73 -15.84
CA ILE A 274 7.44 6.94 -17.30
C ILE A 274 8.86 6.74 -17.83
N ILE A 275 9.05 5.78 -18.72
CA ILE A 275 10.37 5.53 -19.33
C ILE A 275 10.53 6.21 -20.71
N ASP A 276 9.40 6.44 -21.39
CA ASP A 276 9.32 7.14 -22.68
C ASP A 276 7.92 7.76 -22.86
N LYS A 277 7.71 8.56 -23.90
CA LYS A 277 6.43 9.24 -24.19
C LYS A 277 5.28 8.23 -24.21
N LYS A 278 4.40 8.31 -23.20
CA LYS A 278 3.25 7.42 -22.97
C LYS A 278 3.59 5.95 -22.69
N VAL A 279 4.86 5.63 -22.42
CA VAL A 279 5.31 4.29 -22.03
C VAL A 279 5.60 4.27 -20.54
N TYR A 280 4.87 3.41 -19.83
CA TYR A 280 4.94 3.26 -18.38
C TYR A 280 5.56 1.92 -18.05
N THR A 281 6.34 1.89 -16.98
CA THR A 281 6.82 0.66 -16.37
C THR A 281 6.19 0.51 -15.00
N LEU A 282 5.70 -0.69 -14.71
CA LEU A 282 5.27 -1.08 -13.37
C LEU A 282 6.26 -2.14 -12.88
N GLN A 283 6.89 -1.89 -11.75
CA GLN A 283 7.90 -2.80 -11.20
C GLN A 283 7.52 -3.16 -9.77
N LYS A 284 7.68 -4.44 -9.42
CA LYS A 284 7.59 -4.87 -8.03
C LYS A 284 8.82 -4.36 -7.28
N ILE A 285 8.62 -3.46 -6.33
CA ILE A 285 9.68 -2.91 -5.47
C ILE A 285 9.93 -3.83 -4.28
N SER A 286 8.85 -4.25 -3.61
CA SER A 286 8.94 -5.05 -2.39
C SER A 286 7.68 -5.89 -2.19
N SER A 287 7.79 -6.93 -1.36
CA SER A 287 6.65 -7.64 -0.81
C SER A 287 6.85 -7.94 0.65
N PHE A 288 5.80 -7.76 1.43
CA PHE A 288 5.77 -8.04 2.87
C PHE A 288 4.41 -8.62 3.24
N ASN A 289 4.27 -9.12 4.46
CA ASN A 289 3.01 -9.67 4.94
C ASN A 289 2.61 -8.95 6.23
N TYR A 290 1.31 -8.83 6.42
CA TYR A 290 0.73 -8.47 7.70
C TYR A 290 0.96 -9.60 8.73
N PRO A 291 1.67 -9.36 9.84
CA PRO A 291 1.96 -10.41 10.80
C PRO A 291 0.68 -10.83 11.51
N SER A 292 0.25 -12.06 11.30
CA SER A 292 -1.01 -12.61 11.80
C SER A 292 -0.82 -13.76 12.78
N THR A 293 0.43 -14.04 13.16
CA THR A 293 0.74 -14.89 14.30
C THR A 293 1.71 -14.20 15.24
N GLN A 294 1.68 -14.57 16.52
CA GLN A 294 2.65 -14.07 17.48
C GLN A 294 4.09 -14.42 17.07
N ARG A 295 4.31 -15.57 16.41
CA ARG A 295 5.62 -15.96 15.88
C ARG A 295 6.12 -14.99 14.81
N GLU A 296 5.26 -14.61 13.87
CA GLU A 296 5.58 -13.62 12.82
C GLU A 296 5.89 -12.24 13.41
N VAL A 297 5.19 -11.84 14.48
CA VAL A 297 5.49 -10.59 15.21
C VAL A 297 6.89 -10.65 15.84
N LYS A 298 7.21 -11.75 16.54
CA LYS A 298 8.53 -11.95 17.17
C LYS A 298 9.67 -12.00 16.16
N SER A 299 9.43 -12.56 14.97
CA SER A 299 10.43 -12.65 13.90
C SER A 299 10.64 -11.33 13.13
N GLY A 300 10.20 -10.20 13.68
CA GLY A 300 10.37 -8.88 13.04
C GLY A 300 9.30 -8.54 11.99
N GLY A 301 8.16 -9.25 11.95
CA GLY A 301 7.11 -8.99 10.97
C GLY A 301 6.56 -7.56 11.01
N ILE A 302 6.51 -6.91 12.19
CA ILE A 302 6.13 -5.50 12.31
C ILE A 302 7.16 -4.59 11.63
N LYS A 303 8.47 -4.86 11.83
CA LYS A 303 9.53 -4.10 11.17
C LYS A 303 9.45 -4.24 9.65
N SER A 304 9.32 -5.47 9.14
CA SER A 304 9.17 -5.71 7.70
C SER A 304 7.94 -5.03 7.09
N LEU A 305 6.83 -4.96 7.83
CA LEU A 305 5.63 -4.22 7.44
C LEU A 305 5.91 -2.72 7.31
N LEU A 306 6.55 -2.13 8.32
CA LEU A 306 6.87 -0.70 8.34
C LEU A 306 7.92 -0.32 7.29
N ASP A 307 8.96 -1.14 7.12
CA ASP A 307 9.95 -0.99 6.06
C ASP A 307 9.28 -1.03 4.68
N GLY A 308 8.25 -1.85 4.53
CA GLY A 308 7.43 -1.92 3.32
C GLY A 308 6.57 -0.69 3.07
N PHE A 309 5.95 -0.14 4.13
CA PHE A 309 5.17 1.10 4.03
C PHE A 309 6.04 2.33 3.80
N ALA A 310 7.26 2.37 4.34
CA ALA A 310 8.21 3.45 4.13
C ALA A 310 8.67 3.60 2.66
N LEU A 311 8.42 2.60 1.81
CA LEU A 311 8.67 2.68 0.35
C LEU A 311 7.58 3.47 -0.40
N VAL A 312 6.53 3.89 0.30
CA VAL A 312 5.32 4.51 -0.29
C VAL A 312 5.08 5.93 0.23
N GLU A 313 5.79 6.32 1.28
CA GLU A 313 5.90 7.71 1.75
C GLU A 313 6.75 8.53 0.77
#